data_AF-A0A455U102-F1
#
_entry.id   AF-A0A455U102-F1
#
_cell.length_a   1.000
_cell.length_b   1.000
_cell.length_c   1.000
_cell.angle_alpha   90.00
_cell.angle_beta   90.00
_cell.angle_gamma   90.00
#
_symmetry.space_group_name_H-M   'P 1'
#
loop_
_entity.id
_entity.type
_entity.pdbx_description
1 polymer ?
#
loop_
_entity_poly.entity_id
_entity_poly.type
_entity_poly.pdbx_seq_one_letter_code
_entity_poly.pdbx_strand_id
1 'polypeptide(L)' 'MALRDVAVSTGSACNSASVDPSYVLLGIGTPRALALSSLRFSFGRFTTEAEIDHALTLIRHAVSGLRTPPR' A
#
# COMPACT_ATOMS: atom_id res chain seq x y z
N MET A 1 -0.27 -10.33 -5.41
CA MET A 1 -0.23 -9.41 -4.26
C MET A 1 0.19 -10.20 -3.02
N ALA A 2 1.13 -9.71 -2.20
CA ALA A 2 1.61 -10.42 -0.99
C ALA A 2 0.67 -10.30 0.23
N LEU A 3 -0.35 -9.43 0.15
CA LEU A 3 -1.38 -9.21 1.16
C LEU A 3 -2.69 -9.84 0.66
N ARG A 4 -3.01 -11.07 1.08
CA ARG A 4 -4.20 -11.80 0.61
C ARG A 4 -5.47 -11.47 1.41
N ASP A 5 -5.33 -11.08 2.67
CA ASP A 5 -6.45 -10.87 3.60
C ASP A 5 -6.62 -9.41 4.02
N VAL A 6 -6.01 -8.47 3.28
CA VAL A 6 -6.12 -7.03 3.53
C VAL A 6 -6.48 -6.30 2.24
N ALA A 7 -7.63 -5.63 2.24
CA ALA A 7 -8.01 -4.73 1.16
C ALA A 7 -7.17 -3.44 1.23
N VAL A 8 -6.44 -3.14 0.14
CA VAL A 8 -5.54 -1.99 0.05
C VAL A 8 -5.58 -1.39 -1.35
N SER A 9 -5.30 -0.09 -1.48
CA SER A 9 -5.19 0.59 -2.77
C SER A 9 -3.74 0.99 -3.07
N THR A 10 -3.33 0.86 -4.32
CA THR A 10 -2.06 1.40 -4.85
C THR A 10 -2.34 2.78 -5.45
N GLY A 11 -1.96 3.88 -4.77
CA GLY A 11 -2.20 5.26 -5.24
C GLY A 11 -3.50 5.94 -4.77
N SER A 12 -3.86 7.09 -5.38
CA SER A 12 -4.90 8.01 -4.86
C SER A 12 -6.35 7.54 -4.98
N ALA A 13 -6.68 6.66 -5.91
CA ALA A 13 -7.96 5.96 -6.02
C ALA A 13 -7.96 5.31 -7.39
N CYS A 14 -8.17 3.99 -7.41
CA CYS A 14 -8.54 3.22 -8.59
C CYS A 14 -7.55 3.21 -9.76
N ASN A 15 -7.33 2.00 -10.24
CA ASN A 15 -6.69 1.66 -11.49
C ASN A 15 -7.43 2.33 -12.67
N SER A 16 -7.09 3.59 -12.99
CA SER A 16 -7.24 4.11 -14.34
C SER A 16 -6.38 3.25 -15.27
N ALA A 17 -6.80 3.07 -16.52
CA ALA A 17 -6.02 2.30 -17.51
C ALA A 17 -4.59 2.84 -17.71
N SER A 18 -4.27 4.03 -17.19
CA SER A 18 -2.95 4.66 -17.13
C SER A 18 -2.22 4.37 -15.81
N VAL A 19 -0.96 3.95 -15.92
CA VAL A 19 -0.02 3.73 -14.80
C VAL A 19 0.61 5.06 -14.35
N ASP A 20 -0.21 6.09 -14.20
CA ASP A 20 0.25 7.39 -13.75
C ASP A 20 0.24 7.46 -12.21
N PRO A 21 1.28 8.06 -11.61
CA PRO A 21 1.33 8.26 -10.17
C PRO A 21 0.20 9.20 -9.73
N SER A 22 -0.12 9.13 -8.44
CA SER A 22 -1.03 10.10 -7.84
C SER A 22 -0.56 11.54 -8.06
N TYR A 23 -1.40 12.37 -8.69
CA TYR A 23 -1.13 13.80 -8.87
C TYR A 23 -0.97 14.53 -7.54
N VAL A 24 -1.62 14.05 -6.46
CA VAL A 24 -1.48 14.59 -5.11
C VAL A 24 -0.08 14.32 -4.57
N LEU A 25 0.41 13.08 -4.69
CA LEU A 25 1.76 12.72 -4.24
C LEU A 25 2.84 13.50 -5.00
N LEU A 26 2.65 13.68 -6.32
CA LEU A 26 3.52 14.54 -7.11
C LEU A 26 3.47 16.01 -6.67
N GLY A 27 2.27 16.54 -6.41
CA GLY A 27 2.08 17.94 -6.00
C GLY A 27 2.73 18.30 -4.67
N ILE A 28 2.88 17.33 -3.75
CA ILE A 28 3.61 17.51 -2.49
C ILE A 28 5.12 17.21 -2.62
N GLY A 29 5.62 17.00 -3.84
CA GLY A 29 7.05 16.78 -4.09
C GLY A 29 7.53 15.35 -3.93
N THR A 30 6.64 14.35 -3.87
CA THR A 30 7.06 12.94 -3.80
C THR A 30 7.67 12.50 -5.13
N PRO A 31 8.89 11.92 -5.14
CA PRO A 31 9.49 11.37 -6.35
C PRO A 31 8.57 10.37 -7.05
N ARG A 32 8.53 10.39 -8.38
CA ARG A 32 7.65 9.53 -9.20
C ARG A 32 7.73 8.05 -8.83
N ALA A 33 8.94 7.54 -8.61
CA ALA A 33 9.15 6.14 -8.24
C ALA A 33 8.47 5.80 -6.90
N LEU A 34 8.59 6.69 -5.90
CA LEU A 34 7.95 6.51 -4.60
C LEU A 34 6.42 6.66 -4.68
N ALA A 35 5.94 7.58 -5.50
CA ALA A 35 4.51 7.77 -5.73
C ALA A 35 3.86 6.51 -6.35
N LEU A 36 4.54 5.85 -7.29
CA LEU A 36 4.09 4.59 -7.89
C LEU A 36 4.14 3.40 -6.93
N SER A 37 5.08 3.38 -5.99
CA SER A 37 5.21 2.32 -4.99
C SER A 37 4.37 2.57 -3.72
N SER A 38 3.46 3.54 -3.73
CA SER A 38 2.67 3.91 -2.55
C SER A 38 1.50 2.95 -2.30
N LEU A 39 1.23 2.68 -1.02
CA LEU A 39 0.05 1.95 -0.57
C LEU A 39 -0.81 2.85 0.33
N ARG A 40 -2.12 2.83 0.12
CA ARG A 40 -3.09 3.56 0.94
C ARG A 40 -3.99 2.58 1.69
N PHE A 41 -4.00 2.71 3.02
CA PHE A 41 -4.96 2.08 3.91
C PHE A 41 -5.96 3.14 4.38
N SER A 42 -7.22 2.77 4.48
CA SER A 42 -8.29 3.64 4.96
C SER A 42 -9.14 2.85 5.92
N PHE A 43 -9.41 3.43 7.09
CA PHE A 43 -10.17 2.80 8.15
C PHE A 43 -11.59 3.39 8.21
N GLY A 44 -12.55 2.59 8.64
CA GLY A 44 -13.94 2.99 8.78
C GLY A 44 -14.45 2.80 10.20
N ARG A 45 -15.70 3.19 10.45
CA ARG A 45 -16.37 3.04 11.75
C ARG A 45 -16.30 1.61 12.33
N PHE A 46 -16.20 0.61 11.47
CA PHE A 46 -16.23 -0.80 11.84
C PHE A 46 -14.83 -1.45 11.90
N THR A 47 -13.77 -0.70 11.60
CA THR A 47 -12.41 -1.22 11.75
C THR A 47 -12.09 -1.39 13.23
N THR A 48 -11.62 -2.57 13.60
CA THR A 48 -11.22 -2.94 14.97
C THR A 48 -9.71 -2.94 15.12
N GLU A 49 -9.22 -2.78 16.35
CA GLU A 49 -7.78 -2.88 16.65
C GLU A 49 -7.22 -4.26 16.28
N ALA A 50 -7.99 -5.33 16.50
CA ALA A 50 -7.58 -6.69 16.13
C ALA A 50 -7.35 -6.86 14.62
N GLU A 51 -8.17 -6.23 13.77
CA GLU A 51 -7.97 -6.20 12.32
C GLU A 51 -6.71 -5.42 11.94
N ILE A 52 -6.40 -4.32 12.65
CA ILE A 52 -5.18 -3.55 12.44
C ILE A 52 -3.95 -4.39 12.80
N ASP A 53 -3.95 -5.06 13.94
CA ASP A 53 -2.85 -5.93 14.39
C ASP A 53 -2.62 -7.09 13.41
N HIS A 54 -3.70 -7.67 12.90
CA HIS A 54 -3.64 -8.70 11.87
C HIS A 54 -3.01 -8.16 10.58
N ALA A 55 -3.46 -7.00 10.10
CA ALA A 55 -2.90 -6.36 8.91
C ALA A 55 -1.41 -6.01 9.08
N LEU A 56 -1.00 -5.51 10.25
CA LEU A 56 0.40 -5.23 10.57
C LEU A 56 1.27 -6.48 10.48
N THR A 57 0.78 -7.62 11.00
CA THR A 57 1.50 -8.90 10.94
C THR A 57 1.76 -9.31 9.48
N LEU A 58 0.72 -9.23 8.63
CA LEU A 58 0.83 -9.56 7.21
C LEU A 58 1.76 -8.61 6.45
N ILE A 59 1.68 -7.30 6.72
CA ILE A 59 2.54 -6.27 6.11
C ILE A 59 4.01 -6.54 6.47
N ARG A 60 4.32 -6.81 7.73
CA ARG A 60 5.69 -7.11 8.17
C ARG A 60 6.25 -8.34 7.47
N HIS A 61 5.46 -9.40 7.38
CA HIS A 61 5.87 -10.61 6.66
C HIS A 61 6.13 -10.33 5.18
N ALA A 62 5.22 -9.63 4.50
CA ALA A 62 5.37 -9.27 3.09
C ALA A 62 6.61 -8.40 2.84
N VAL A 63 6.83 -7.36 3.64
CA VAL A 63 7.98 -6.45 3.49
C VAL A 63 9.29 -7.19 3.76
N SER A 64 9.33 -8.07 4.76
CA SER A 64 10.52 -8.88 5.04
C SER A 64 10.89 -9.77 3.86
N GLY A 65 9.90 -10.44 3.26
CA GLY A 65 10.12 -11.28 2.07
C GLY A 65 10.61 -10.48 0.87
N LEU A 66 10.00 -9.31 0.60
CA LEU A 66 10.35 -8.47 -0.55
C LEU A 66 11.70 -7.77 -0.44
N ARG A 67 12.19 -7.54 0.80
CA ARG A 67 13.48 -6.88 1.04
C ARG A 67 14.63 -7.86 1.22
N THR A 68 14.35 -9.16 1.33
CA THR A 68 15.41 -10.18 1.35
C THR A 68 15.93 -10.34 -0.07
N PRO A 69 17.23 -10.13 -0.32
CA PRO A 69 17.79 -10.33 -1.66
C PRO A 69 17.58 -11.78 -2.10
N PRO A 70 17.30 -12.03 -3.40
CA PRO A 70 17.27 -13.40 -3.91
C PRO A 70 18.63 -14.05 -3.64
N ARG A 71 18.60 -15.31 -3.19
CA ARG A 71 19.81 -16.14 -3.11
C ARG A 71 20.36 -16.41 -4.51
#